data_AF-A0A2H0EDI4-F1
#
_entry.id   AF-A0A2H0EDI4-F1
#
_cell.length_a   1.000
_cell.length_b   1.000
_cell.length_c   1.000
_cell.angle_alpha   90.00
_cell.angle_beta   90.00
_cell.angle_gamma   90.00
#
_symmetry.space_group_name_H-M   'P 1'
#
loop_
_entity.id
_entity.type
_entity.pdbx_description
1 polymer ?
#
loop_
_entity_poly.entity_id
_entity_poly.type
_entity_poly.pdbx_seq_one_letter_code
_entity_poly.pdbx_strand_id
1 'polypeptide(L)'
;MDEEQKIISLPETIILMLYIVPLDIIGLILLFFGLDDFFILDILTFPVTQFYFRIKGVKSTYDLIAGILELIPYIGGLPIKTIGVAITIYMANHPKSAKIAQVATGKIISAKAGAAGVAGAAGAEKK
;
A
#
# COMPACT_ATOMS: atom_id res chain seq x y z
N MET A 1 -0.09 21.23 22.94
CA MET A 1 -0.03 20.68 21.57
C MET A 1 -0.07 19.18 21.75
N ASP A 2 -1.21 18.56 21.43
CA ASP A 2 -1.45 17.14 21.67
C ASP A 2 -0.53 16.32 20.77
N GLU A 3 0.56 15.81 21.35
CA GLU A 3 1.40 14.78 20.74
C GLU A 3 0.58 13.49 20.69
N GLU A 4 -0.28 13.38 19.68
CA GLU A 4 -0.88 12.10 19.27
C GLU A 4 0.30 11.14 19.06
N GLN A 5 0.49 10.19 19.99
CA GLN A 5 1.69 9.35 20.07
C GLN A 5 1.98 8.72 18.71
N LYS A 6 3.01 9.22 18.03
CA LYS A 6 3.42 8.74 16.72
C LYS A 6 4.05 7.36 16.88
N ILE A 7 3.41 6.35 16.30
CA ILE A 7 3.90 4.97 16.28
C ILE A 7 5.22 4.90 15.50
N ILE A 8 5.33 5.70 14.44
CA ILE A 8 6.54 5.85 13.63
C ILE A 8 7.09 7.27 13.84
N SER A 9 8.31 7.34 14.36
CA SER A 9 8.96 8.62 14.65
C SER A 9 9.39 9.34 13.36
N LEU A 10 9.59 10.65 13.45
CA LEU A 10 10.02 11.48 12.32
C LEU A 10 11.43 11.08 11.81
N PRO A 11 12.43 10.79 12.67
CA PRO A 11 13.73 10.29 12.20
C PRO A 11 13.63 8.97 11.44
N GLU A 12 12.81 8.04 11.92
CA GLU A 12 12.61 6.76 11.23
C GLU A 12 11.93 6.92 9.87
N THR A 13 10.94 7.82 9.79
CA THR A 13 10.30 8.19 8.52
C THR A 13 11.31 8.74 7.53
N ILE A 14 12.20 9.64 7.97
CA ILE A 14 13.25 10.21 7.11
C ILE A 14 14.18 9.11 6.61
N ILE A 15 14.63 8.20 7.49
CA ILE A 15 15.53 7.10 7.10
C ILE A 15 14.85 6.18 6.09
N LEU A 16 13.58 5.84 6.31
CA LEU A 16 12.83 4.96 5.41
C LEU A 16 12.60 5.63 4.04
N MET A 17 12.25 6.92 4.02
CA MET A 17 12.08 7.67 2.76
C MET A 17 13.42 7.85 2.03
N LEU A 18 14.52 8.05 2.76
CA LEU A 18 15.85 8.15 2.18
C LEU A 18 16.32 6.82 1.57
N TYR A 19 15.80 5.69 2.04
CA TYR A 19 16.06 4.39 1.44
C TYR A 19 15.21 4.16 0.17
N ILE A 20 13.92 4.51 0.20
CA ILE A 20 12.97 4.15 -0.85
C ILE A 20 13.00 5.13 -2.03
N VAL A 21 13.07 6.44 -1.77
CA VAL A 21 13.04 7.46 -2.84
C VAL A 21 14.18 7.28 -3.86
N PRO A 22 15.44 6.99 -3.46
CA PRO A 22 16.49 6.71 -4.43
C PRO A 22 16.23 5.44 -5.24
N LEU A 23 15.62 4.40 -4.66
CA LEU A 23 15.29 3.17 -5.36
C LEU A 23 14.21 3.40 -6.43
N ASP A 24 13.19 4.21 -6.10
CA ASP A 24 12.17 4.62 -7.08
C ASP A 24 12.77 5.48 -8.21
N ILE A 25 13.72 6.37 -7.90
CA ILE A 25 14.43 7.16 -8.93
C ILE A 25 15.24 6.24 -9.85
N ILE A 26 15.95 5.26 -9.28
CA ILE A 26 16.70 4.27 -10.07
C ILE A 26 15.73 3.46 -10.93
N GLY A 27 14.60 3.00 -10.39
CA GLY A 27 13.56 2.27 -11.15
C GLY A 27 12.99 3.09 -12.29
N LEU A 28 12.67 4.36 -12.04
CA LEU A 28 12.19 5.28 -13.07
C LEU A 28 13.24 5.47 -14.17
N ILE A 29 14.52 5.58 -13.83
CA ILE A 29 15.60 5.64 -14.82
C ILE A 29 15.64 4.34 -15.63
N LEU A 30 15.63 3.16 -14.99
CA LEU A 30 15.66 1.86 -15.65
C LEU A 30 14.45 1.66 -16.59
N LEU A 31 13.28 2.17 -16.22
CA LEU A 31 12.08 2.18 -17.07
C LEU A 31 12.32 2.91 -18.39
N PHE A 32 12.97 4.09 -18.38
CA PHE A 32 13.30 4.82 -19.61
C PHE A 32 14.30 4.08 -20.51
N PHE A 33 15.13 3.21 -19.95
CA PHE A 33 16.06 2.36 -20.70
C PHE A 33 15.47 0.99 -21.07
N GLY A 34 14.22 0.69 -20.67
CA GLY A 34 13.60 -0.62 -20.86
C GLY A 34 14.30 -1.74 -20.10
N LEU A 35 15.03 -1.40 -19.03
CA LEU A 35 15.79 -2.32 -18.18
C LEU A 35 15.06 -2.62 -16.86
N ASP A 36 13.82 -2.18 -16.71
CA ASP A 36 13.01 -2.29 -15.50
C ASP A 36 12.50 -3.73 -15.24
N ASP A 37 12.45 -4.58 -16.27
CA ASP A 37 11.79 -5.89 -16.26
C ASP A 37 12.43 -6.97 -15.35
N PHE A 38 13.48 -6.65 -14.59
CA PHE A 38 14.19 -7.64 -13.79
C PHE A 38 13.66 -7.82 -12.37
N PHE A 39 12.67 -7.04 -11.94
CA PHE A 39 12.09 -7.07 -10.58
C PHE A 39 13.13 -6.98 -9.43
N ILE A 40 14.36 -6.53 -9.75
CA ILE A 40 15.48 -6.47 -8.80
C ILE A 40 15.19 -5.43 -7.72
N LEU A 41 14.62 -4.30 -8.13
CA LEU A 41 14.27 -3.22 -7.22
C LEU A 41 13.09 -3.62 -6.34
N ASP A 42 12.08 -4.31 -6.89
CA ASP A 42 10.94 -4.83 -6.13
C ASP A 42 11.36 -5.84 -5.05
N ILE A 43 12.29 -6.74 -5.38
CA ILE A 43 12.84 -7.72 -4.43
C ILE A 43 13.63 -7.05 -3.31
N LEU A 44 14.25 -5.89 -3.56
CA LEU A 44 14.98 -5.14 -2.54
C LEU A 44 14.03 -4.31 -1.67
N THR A 45 13.04 -3.64 -2.25
CA THR A 45 12.15 -2.72 -1.55
C THR A 45 11.05 -3.44 -0.76
N PHE A 46 10.46 -4.49 -1.33
CA PHE A 46 9.29 -5.16 -0.77
C PHE A 46 9.54 -5.85 0.59
N PRO A 47 10.56 -6.71 0.77
CA PRO A 47 10.79 -7.36 2.06
C PRO A 47 11.26 -6.37 3.12
N VAL A 48 12.04 -5.35 2.76
CA VAL A 48 12.55 -4.35 3.70
C VAL A 48 11.41 -3.53 4.31
N THR A 49 10.50 -3.04 3.46
CA THR A 49 9.33 -2.24 3.90
C THR A 49 8.33 -3.08 4.68
N GLN A 50 8.00 -4.28 4.21
CA GLN A 50 7.08 -5.18 4.89
C GLN A 50 7.62 -5.62 6.26
N PHE A 51 8.91 -5.97 6.34
CA PHE A 51 9.53 -6.36 7.60
C PHE A 51 9.63 -5.21 8.60
N TYR A 52 9.98 -4.00 8.13
CA TYR A 52 10.03 -2.80 8.96
C TYR A 52 8.67 -2.52 9.62
N PHE A 53 7.58 -2.50 8.83
CA PHE A 53 6.24 -2.26 9.37
C PHE A 53 5.74 -3.39 10.26
N ARG A 54 6.11 -4.65 9.97
CA ARG A 54 5.79 -5.82 10.79
C ARG A 54 6.44 -5.73 12.17
N ILE A 55 7.71 -5.32 12.25
CA ILE A 55 8.42 -5.09 13.53
C ILE A 55 7.73 -3.97 14.32
N LYS A 56 7.28 -2.92 13.64
CA LYS A 56 6.58 -1.79 14.27
C LYS A 56 5.12 -2.07 14.64
N GLY A 57 4.60 -3.27 14.33
CA GLY A 57 3.21 -3.65 14.61
C GLY A 57 2.19 -2.88 13.77
N VAL A 58 2.61 -2.26 12.67
CA VAL A 58 1.75 -1.47 11.79
C VAL A 58 1.15 -2.36 10.71
N LYS A 59 -0.13 -2.15 10.40
CA LYS A 59 -0.80 -2.83 9.28
C LYS A 59 -0.32 -2.24 7.95
N SER A 60 0.61 -2.92 7.29
CA SER A 60 1.23 -2.54 6.01
C SER A 60 0.33 -2.73 4.78
N THR A 61 -1.00 -2.57 4.90
CA THR A 61 -1.94 -2.94 3.83
C THR A 61 -1.75 -2.07 2.58
N TYR A 62 -1.50 -0.77 2.75
CA TYR A 62 -1.25 0.13 1.61
C TYR A 62 0.12 -0.11 0.97
N ASP A 63 1.15 -0.38 1.79
CA ASP A 63 2.46 -0.81 1.30
C ASP A 63 2.44 -2.16 0.57
N LEU A 64 1.57 -3.09 1.00
CA LEU A 64 1.37 -4.39 0.35
C LEU A 64 0.68 -4.21 -1.00
N ILE A 65 -0.37 -3.38 -1.06
CA ILE A 65 -1.06 -3.07 -2.31
C ILE A 65 -0.10 -2.37 -3.28
N ALA A 66 0.70 -1.42 -2.79
CA ALA A 66 1.72 -0.75 -3.60
C ALA A 66 2.71 -1.77 -4.17
N GLY A 67 3.25 -2.68 -3.35
CA GLY A 67 4.14 -3.73 -3.83
C GLY A 67 3.48 -4.68 -4.84
N ILE A 68 2.19 -4.98 -4.71
CA ILE A 68 1.47 -5.81 -5.70
C ILE A 68 1.29 -5.05 -7.02
N LEU A 69 1.02 -3.75 -6.97
CA LEU A 69 0.91 -2.91 -8.16
C LEU A 69 2.25 -2.77 -8.89
N GLU A 70 3.36 -2.86 -8.17
CA GLU A 70 4.70 -2.80 -8.75
C GLU A 70 5.11 -4.06 -9.51
N LEU A 71 4.53 -5.22 -9.17
CA LEU A 71 4.71 -6.43 -9.98
C LEU A 71 4.14 -6.31 -11.40
N ILE A 72 3.32 -5.30 -11.68
CA ILE A 72 2.77 -5.08 -13.02
C ILE A 72 3.80 -4.29 -13.84
N PRO A 73 4.35 -4.86 -14.93
CA PRO A 73 5.31 -4.16 -15.78
C PRO A 73 4.72 -2.82 -16.28
N TYR A 74 5.56 -1.80 -16.42
CA TYR A 74 5.20 -0.41 -16.76
C TYR A 74 4.40 0.38 -15.72
N ILE A 75 3.56 -0.27 -14.91
CA ILE A 75 2.87 0.38 -13.78
C ILE A 75 3.83 0.47 -12.58
N GLY A 76 4.67 -0.55 -12.38
CA GLY A 76 5.64 -0.61 -11.29
C GLY A 76 6.86 0.31 -11.40
N GLY A 77 7.16 0.83 -12.59
CA GLY A 77 8.21 1.85 -12.74
C GLY A 77 7.80 3.24 -12.26
N LEU A 78 6.56 3.43 -11.81
CA LEU A 78 6.09 4.65 -11.15
C LEU A 78 6.44 4.60 -9.65
N PRO A 79 6.56 5.76 -8.95
CA PRO A 79 6.89 5.83 -7.53
C PRO A 79 5.71 5.41 -6.62
N ILE A 80 5.10 4.25 -6.89
CA ILE A 80 3.94 3.71 -6.20
C ILE A 80 4.36 3.24 -4.81
N LYS A 81 5.56 2.67 -4.65
CA LYS A 81 6.11 2.27 -3.34
C LYS A 81 6.23 3.46 -2.41
N THR A 82 6.86 4.54 -2.85
CA THR A 82 7.01 5.75 -2.04
C THR A 82 5.65 6.25 -1.56
N ILE A 83 4.64 6.26 -2.43
CA ILE A 83 3.27 6.67 -2.06
C ILE A 83 2.66 5.69 -1.05
N GLY A 84 2.76 4.38 -1.30
CA GLY A 84 2.24 3.34 -0.41
C GLY A 84 2.85 3.38 0.99
N VAL A 85 4.15 3.64 1.08
CA VAL A 85 4.90 3.81 2.33
C VAL A 85 4.45 5.08 3.05
N ALA A 86 4.40 6.21 2.34
CA ALA A 86 3.97 7.48 2.93
C ALA A 86 2.53 7.39 3.49
N ILE A 87 1.62 6.76 2.75
CA ILE A 87 0.24 6.50 3.21
C ILE A 87 0.25 5.58 4.44
N THR A 88 1.05 4.52 4.44
CA THR A 88 1.16 3.58 5.57
C THR A 88 1.65 4.29 6.83
N ILE A 89 2.67 5.14 6.72
CA ILE A 89 3.19 5.94 7.85
C ILE A 89 2.14 6.95 8.33
N TYR A 90 1.48 7.64 7.41
CA TYR A 90 0.44 8.60 7.76
C TYR A 90 -0.72 7.95 8.52
N MET A 91 -1.20 6.80 8.05
CA MET A 91 -2.28 6.02 8.66
C MET A 91 -1.85 5.40 10.00
N ALA A 92 -0.59 5.02 10.15
CA ALA A 92 -0.04 4.53 11.41
C ALA A 92 -0.03 5.63 12.50
N ASN A 93 0.29 6.86 12.10
CA ASN A 93 0.37 8.00 13.02
C ASN A 93 -0.98 8.72 13.24
N HIS A 94 -2.00 8.47 12.40
CA HIS A 94 -3.35 9.02 12.55
C HIS A 94 -4.42 7.91 12.66
N PRO A 95 -4.57 7.27 13.83
CA PRO A 95 -5.45 6.11 14.01
C PRO A 95 -6.94 6.42 13.79
N LYS A 96 -7.37 7.69 13.93
CA LYS A 96 -8.75 8.11 13.62
C LYS A 96 -9.07 7.96 12.12
N SER A 97 -8.13 8.33 11.25
CA SER A 97 -8.26 8.19 9.80
C SER A 97 -8.23 6.72 9.36
N ALA A 98 -7.42 5.89 10.03
CA ALA A 98 -7.35 4.45 9.78
C ALA A 98 -8.65 3.71 10.12
N LYS A 99 -9.35 4.10 11.19
CA LYS A 99 -10.67 3.57 11.54
C LYS A 99 -11.74 3.95 10.51
N ILE A 100 -11.73 5.19 10.03
CA ILE A 100 -12.67 5.65 8.99
C ILE A 100 -12.45 4.89 7.68
N ALA A 101 -11.18 4.67 7.28
CA ALA A 101 -10.86 3.89 6.10
C ALA A 101 -11.32 2.42 6.22
N GLN A 102 -11.17 1.78 7.38
CA GLN A 102 -11.67 0.42 7.61
C GLN A 102 -13.20 0.34 7.56
N VAL A 103 -13.91 1.31 8.13
CA VAL A 103 -15.39 1.37 8.08
C VAL A 103 -15.87 1.59 6.65
N ALA A 104 -15.20 2.45 5.87
CA ALA A 104 -15.52 2.67 4.47
C ALA A 104 -15.31 1.40 3.62
N THR A 105 -14.17 0.72 3.78
CA THR A 105 -13.88 -0.55 3.09
C THR A 105 -14.85 -1.66 3.48
N GLY A 106 -15.17 -1.80 4.78
CA GLY A 106 -16.18 -2.75 5.25
C GLY A 106 -17.56 -2.50 4.67
N LYS A 107 -17.94 -1.23 4.48
CA LYS A 107 -19.21 -0.83 3.88
C LYS A 107 -19.27 -1.12 2.37
N ILE A 108 -18.14 -1.01 1.66
CA ILE A 108 -18.07 -1.37 0.22
C ILE A 108 -18.12 -2.89 0.04
N ILE A 109 -17.42 -3.66 0.89
CA ILE A 109 -17.44 -5.13 0.83
C ILE A 109 -18.83 -5.65 1.19
N SER A 110 -19.50 -5.10 2.21
CA SER A 110 -20.87 -5.50 2.56
C SER A 110 -21.89 -5.08 1.50
N ALA A 111 -21.71 -3.90 0.87
CA ALA A 111 -22.54 -3.50 -0.27
C ALA A 111 -22.33 -4.39 -1.50
N LYS A 112 -21.09 -4.80 -1.79
CA LYS A 112 -20.77 -5.72 -2.90
C LYS A 112 -21.26 -7.15 -2.63
N ALA A 113 -21.16 -7.62 -1.39
CA ALA A 113 -21.70 -8.92 -0.97
C ALA A 113 -23.25 -8.92 -0.97
N GLY A 114 -23.86 -7.82 -0.55
CA GLY A 114 -25.31 -7.62 -0.64
C GLY A 114 -25.80 -7.58 -2.09
N ALA A 115 -25.09 -6.89 -2.98
CA ALA A 115 -25.38 -6.83 -4.41
C ALA A 115 -25.25 -8.20 -5.10
N ALA A 116 -24.27 -9.02 -4.70
CA ALA A 116 -24.14 -10.39 -5.20
C ALA A 116 -25.28 -11.31 -4.70
N GLY A 117 -25.78 -11.10 -3.48
CA GLY A 117 -26.91 -11.84 -2.92
C GLY A 117 -28.24 -11.55 -3.62
N VAL A 118 -28.52 -10.30 -4.01
CA VAL A 118 -29.74 -9.96 -4.76
C VAL A 118 -29.70 -10.42 -6.21
N ALA A 119 -28.52 -10.48 -6.84
CA ALA A 119 -28.37 -11.03 -8.19
C ALA A 119 -28.59 -12.56 -8.23
N GLY A 120 -28.23 -13.28 -7.17
CA GLY A 120 -28.47 -14.73 -7.05
C GLY A 120 -29.95 -15.08 -6.85
N ALA A 121 -30.72 -14.23 -6.16
CA ALA A 121 -32.15 -14.45 -5.92
C ALA A 121 -33.01 -14.21 -7.18
N ALA A 122 -32.64 -13.25 -8.02
CA ALA A 122 -33.39 -12.93 -9.25
C ALA A 122 -33.24 -13.98 -10.38
N GLY A 123 -32.27 -14.89 -10.27
CA GLY A 123 -32.05 -15.98 -11.24
C GLY A 123 -32.77 -17.29 -10.92
N ALA A 124 -33.33 -17.43 -9.72
CA ALA A 124 -33.95 -18.69 -9.25
C ALA A 124 -35.46 -18.80 -9.54
N GLU A 125 -36.12 -17.70 -9.92
CA GLU A 125 -37.59 -17.66 -10.13
C GLU A 125 -38.01 -17.88 -11.61
N LYS A 126 -37.08 -18.24 -12.50
CA LYS A 126 -37.33 -18.52 -13.93
C LYS A 126 -36.82 -19.88 -14.40
N LYS A 127 -37.04 -20.94 -13.62
CA LYS A 127 -36.90 -22.32 -14.11
C LYS A 127 -38.14 -23.14 -13.80
#